data_AF-A0A9X8SLX1-F1
#
_entry.id   AF-A0A9X8SLX1-F1
#
_cell.length_a   1.000
_cell.length_b   1.000
_cell.length_c   1.000
_cell.angle_alpha   90.00
_cell.angle_beta   90.00
_cell.angle_gamma   90.00
#
_symmetry.space_group_name_H-M   'P 1'
#
loop_
_entity.id
_entity.type
_entity.pdbx_description
1 polymer ?
#
loop_
_entity_poly.entity_id
_entity_poly.type
_entity_poly.pdbx_seq_one_letter_code
_entity_poly.pdbx_strand_id
1 'polypeptide(L)'
;MKQNKKNIISPTLELILMVLYLMVAANILLKVDIEFLKQMAQYNAILLQKIILIFTIIGTFLTSLYFITLRKDQIKERKKTISLLGMYITVIIISLFSNDIASFVNDFI
;
A
#
# COMPACT_ATOMS: atom_id res chain seq x y z
N MET A 1 9.15 -35.90 61.63
CA MET A 1 9.94 -36.00 60.39
C MET A 1 9.07 -35.48 59.24
N LYS A 2 9.24 -34.23 58.81
CA LYS A 2 8.36 -33.58 57.81
C LYS A 2 8.77 -34.05 56.42
N GLN A 3 7.90 -34.82 55.75
CA GLN A 3 8.13 -35.25 54.37
C GLN A 3 7.98 -34.05 53.44
N ASN A 4 9.09 -33.68 52.80
CA ASN A 4 9.18 -32.62 51.82
C ASN A 4 8.49 -33.10 50.53
N LYS A 5 7.27 -32.64 50.28
CA LYS A 5 6.46 -33.04 49.11
C LYS A 5 7.09 -32.40 47.87
N LYS A 6 7.97 -33.15 47.20
CA LYS A 6 8.60 -32.71 45.95
C LYS A 6 7.49 -32.63 44.89
N ASN A 7 7.10 -31.43 44.49
CA ASN A 7 6.14 -31.20 43.40
C ASN A 7 6.76 -31.71 42.10
N ILE A 8 6.52 -32.98 41.78
CA ILE A 8 6.83 -33.54 40.47
C ILE A 8 5.72 -33.05 39.55
N ILE A 9 5.95 -31.90 38.92
CA ILE A 9 5.12 -31.46 37.81
C ILE A 9 5.33 -32.50 36.71
N SER A 10 4.25 -33.16 36.26
CA SER A 10 4.38 -34.17 35.21
C SER A 10 4.86 -33.49 33.93
N PRO A 11 5.74 -34.12 33.13
CA PRO A 11 6.29 -33.53 31.90
C PRO A 11 5.19 -33.14 30.89
N THR A 12 4.03 -33.78 30.98
CA THR A 12 2.81 -33.42 30.24
C THR A 12 2.24 -32.06 30.63
N LEU A 13 2.30 -31.68 31.91
CA LEU A 13 1.78 -30.41 32.40
C LEU A 13 2.68 -29.24 31.95
N GLU A 14 4.00 -29.44 31.98
CA GLU A 14 4.97 -28.47 31.44
C GLU A 14 4.77 -28.25 29.94
N LEU A 15 4.53 -29.32 29.18
CA LEU A 15 4.24 -29.22 27.74
C LEU A 15 2.96 -28.40 27.49
N ILE A 16 1.89 -28.67 28.26
CA ILE A 16 0.61 -27.94 28.15
C ILE A 16 0.80 -26.46 28.49
N LEU A 17 1.56 -26.15 29.55
CA LEU A 17 1.89 -24.78 29.93
C LEU A 17 2.72 -24.06 28.84
N MET A 18 3.67 -24.75 28.23
CA MET A 18 4.47 -24.21 27.13
C MET A 18 3.61 -23.89 25.91
N VAL A 19 2.69 -24.78 25.55
CA VAL A 19 1.73 -24.57 24.46
C VAL A 19 0.81 -23.39 24.75
N LEU A 20 0.28 -23.29 25.98
CA LEU A 20 -0.53 -22.15 26.42
C LEU A 20 0.25 -20.83 26.35
N TYR A 21 1.52 -20.83 26.78
CA TYR A 21 2.37 -19.64 26.74
C TYR A 21 2.65 -19.19 25.30
N LEU A 22 2.89 -20.13 24.40
CA LEU A 22 3.06 -19.87 22.96
C LEU A 22 1.77 -19.35 22.33
N MET A 23 0.60 -19.88 22.68
CA MET A 23 -0.69 -19.37 22.21
C MET A 23 -0.95 -17.94 22.69
N VAL A 24 -0.63 -17.62 23.94
CA VAL A 24 -0.77 -16.25 24.48
C VAL A 24 0.21 -15.29 23.80
N ALA A 25 1.48 -15.69 23.63
CA ALA A 25 2.48 -14.90 22.91
C ALA A 25 2.07 -14.67 21.46
N ALA A 26 1.57 -15.71 20.77
CA ALA A 26 1.03 -15.60 19.43
C ALA A 26 -0.20 -14.69 19.40
N ASN A 27 -1.10 -14.75 20.38
CA ASN A 27 -2.28 -13.90 20.44
C ASN A 27 -1.93 -12.43 20.74
N ILE A 28 -0.85 -12.16 21.48
CA ILE A 28 -0.29 -10.82 21.70
C ILE A 28 0.40 -10.31 20.42
N LEU A 29 1.14 -11.16 19.71
CA LEU A 29 1.81 -10.82 18.46
C LEU A 29 0.82 -10.64 17.30
N LEU A 30 -0.24 -11.44 17.27
CA LEU A 30 -1.32 -11.44 16.28
C LEU A 30 -2.46 -10.47 16.63
N LYS A 31 -2.42 -9.82 17.81
CA LYS A 31 -3.09 -8.53 18.02
C LYS A 31 -2.38 -7.45 17.19
N VAL A 32 -2.29 -7.70 15.89
CA VAL A 32 -2.05 -6.65 14.92
C VAL A 32 -3.32 -5.84 14.92
N ASP A 33 -3.24 -4.66 15.52
CA ASP A 33 -4.36 -3.75 15.62
C ASP A 33 -4.94 -3.50 14.22
N ILE A 34 -6.26 -3.54 14.08
CA ILE A 34 -6.94 -3.18 12.82
C ILE A 34 -6.53 -1.76 12.41
N GLU A 35 -6.26 -0.91 13.41
CA GLU A 35 -5.74 0.44 13.22
C GLU A 35 -4.31 0.44 12.65
N PHE A 36 -3.45 -0.49 13.07
CA PHE A 36 -2.12 -0.67 12.50
C PHE A 36 -2.19 -1.17 11.05
N LEU A 37 -3.08 -2.13 10.74
CA LEU A 37 -3.31 -2.59 9.36
C LEU A 37 -3.88 -1.48 8.47
N LYS A 38 -4.81 -0.67 8.99
CA LYS A 38 -5.34 0.51 8.29
C LYS A 38 -4.25 1.54 8.03
N GLN A 39 -3.42 1.88 9.01
CA GLN A 39 -2.31 2.80 8.83
C GLN A 39 -1.31 2.29 7.79
N MET A 40 -0.97 1.00 7.83
CA MET A 40 -0.05 0.41 6.86
C MET A 40 -0.63 0.41 5.45
N ALA A 41 -1.93 0.11 5.30
CA ALA A 41 -2.63 0.18 4.03
C ALA A 41 -2.74 1.62 3.49
N GLN A 42 -3.07 2.60 4.34
CA GLN A 42 -3.10 4.02 3.98
C GLN A 42 -1.71 4.53 3.58
N TYR A 43 -0.68 4.18 4.35
CA TYR A 43 0.70 4.55 4.05
C TYR A 43 1.14 3.98 2.70
N ASN A 44 0.84 2.69 2.46
CA ASN A 44 1.14 2.04 1.18
C ASN A 44 0.36 2.65 0.00
N ALA A 45 -0.91 3.03 0.19
CA ALA A 45 -1.71 3.68 -0.83
C ALA A 45 -1.14 5.07 -1.20
N ILE A 46 -0.76 5.87 -0.20
CA ILE A 46 -0.14 7.19 -0.40
C ILE A 46 1.21 7.04 -1.12
N LEU A 47 2.02 6.05 -0.71
CA LEU A 47 3.34 5.81 -1.29
C LEU A 47 3.21 5.34 -2.75
N LEU A 48 2.28 4.43 -3.04
CA LEU A 48 1.97 3.98 -4.39
C LEU A 48 1.50 5.13 -5.29
N GLN A 49 0.61 5.99 -4.79
CA GLN A 49 0.12 7.16 -5.53
C GLN A 49 1.25 8.13 -5.87
N LYS A 50 2.18 8.38 -4.93
CA LYS A 50 3.38 9.20 -5.20
C LYS A 50 4.28 8.57 -6.26
N ILE A 51 4.49 7.26 -6.21
CA ILE A 51 5.27 6.53 -7.21
C ILE A 51 4.63 6.67 -8.59
N ILE A 52 3.32 6.42 -8.70
CA ILE A 52 2.56 6.55 -9.95
C ILE A 52 2.69 7.98 -10.50
N LEU A 53 2.57 9.00 -9.65
CA LEU A 53 2.72 10.40 -10.06
C LEU A 53 4.11 10.67 -10.64
N ILE A 54 5.18 10.20 -9.99
CA ILE A 54 6.56 10.37 -10.49
C ILE A 54 6.73 9.71 -11.86
N PHE A 55 6.31 8.46 -12.02
CA PHE A 55 6.39 7.76 -13.30
C PHE A 55 5.55 8.44 -14.39
N THR A 56 4.39 8.98 -14.03
CA THR A 56 3.50 9.71 -14.95
C THR A 56 4.15 11.01 -15.43
N ILE A 57 4.82 11.75 -14.55
CA ILE A 57 5.58 12.96 -14.91
C ILE A 57 6.73 12.61 -15.86
N ILE A 58 7.50 11.56 -15.55
CA ILE A 58 8.58 11.08 -16.42
C ILE A 58 8.03 10.67 -17.79
N GLY A 59 6.93 9.90 -17.82
CA GLY A 59 6.25 9.50 -19.05
C GLY A 59 5.77 10.68 -19.88
N THR A 60 5.22 11.72 -19.23
CA THR A 60 4.81 12.97 -19.88
C THR A 60 6.00 13.68 -20.53
N PHE A 61 7.11 13.77 -19.82
CA PHE A 61 8.34 14.39 -20.32
C PHE A 61 8.88 13.64 -21.55
N LEU A 62 9.01 12.32 -21.47
CA LEU A 62 9.48 11.49 -22.59
C LEU A 62 8.54 11.56 -23.79
N THR A 63 7.23 11.55 -23.55
CA THR A 63 6.23 11.66 -24.62
C THR A 63 6.24 13.03 -25.29
N SER A 64 6.52 14.09 -24.52
CA SER A 64 6.70 15.45 -25.05
C SER A 64 7.95 15.54 -25.92
N LEU A 65 9.06 14.95 -25.48
CA LEU A 65 10.27 14.84 -26.30
C LEU A 65 10.01 14.05 -27.58
N TYR A 66 9.32 12.92 -27.48
CA TYR A 66 8.93 12.12 -28.64
C TYR A 66 8.06 12.92 -29.61
N PHE A 67 7.10 13.70 -29.11
CA PHE A 67 6.26 14.57 -29.94
C PHE A 67 7.06 15.59 -30.75
N ILE A 68 8.12 16.15 -30.17
CA ILE A 68 9.03 17.10 -30.83
C ILE A 68 9.79 16.42 -31.96
N THR A 69 10.18 15.14 -31.79
CA THR A 69 10.90 14.38 -32.82
C THR A 69 10.02 13.96 -34.00
N LEU A 70 8.69 13.96 -33.85
CA LEU A 70 7.76 13.59 -34.92
C LEU A 70 7.68 14.67 -35.99
N ARG A 71 7.86 14.27 -37.25
CA ARG A 71 7.74 15.17 -38.39
C ARG A 71 6.27 15.53 -38.67
N LYS A 72 6.05 16.69 -39.32
CA LYS A 72 4.69 17.24 -39.55
C LYS A 72 3.81 16.35 -40.43
N ASP A 73 4.41 15.54 -41.30
CA ASP A 73 3.76 14.55 -42.18
C ASP A 73 3.26 13.31 -41.41
N GLN A 74 3.77 13.06 -40.20
CA GLN A 74 3.38 11.91 -39.37
C GLN A 74 2.11 12.19 -38.54
N ILE A 75 1.04 12.62 -39.21
CA ILE A 75 -0.21 13.12 -38.58
C ILE A 75 -0.84 12.07 -37.66
N LYS A 76 -0.86 10.79 -38.06
CA LYS A 76 -1.43 9.70 -37.26
C LYS A 76 -0.67 9.50 -35.94
N GLU A 77 0.66 9.47 -35.99
CA GLU A 77 1.50 9.31 -34.80
C GLU A 77 1.41 10.53 -33.90
N ARG A 78 1.45 11.75 -34.46
CA ARG A 78 1.25 12.98 -33.67
C ARG A 78 -0.08 13.00 -32.94
N LYS A 79 -1.17 12.54 -33.57
CA LYS A 79 -2.49 12.46 -32.92
C LYS A 79 -2.50 11.46 -31.77
N LYS A 80 -1.86 10.29 -31.92
CA LYS A 80 -1.69 9.32 -30.82
C LYS A 80 -0.87 9.90 -29.68
N THR A 81 0.24 10.57 -29.98
CA THR A 81 1.10 11.18 -28.95
C THR A 81 0.38 12.28 -28.20
N ILE A 82 -0.41 13.12 -28.87
CA ILE A 82 -1.28 14.12 -28.22
C ILE A 82 -2.32 13.44 -27.31
N SER A 83 -2.96 12.37 -27.78
CA SER A 83 -3.90 11.59 -26.98
C SER A 83 -3.23 11.00 -25.73
N LEU A 84 -2.02 10.47 -25.88
CA LEU A 84 -1.24 9.91 -24.78
C LEU A 84 -0.82 10.98 -23.78
N LEU A 85 -0.39 12.16 -24.24
CA LEU A 85 -0.12 13.32 -23.39
C LEU A 85 -1.37 13.75 -22.61
N GLY A 86 -2.53 13.80 -23.28
CA GLY A 86 -3.81 14.09 -22.63
C GLY A 86 -4.13 13.08 -21.52
N MET A 87 -3.92 11.79 -21.76
CA MET A 87 -4.08 10.75 -20.75
C MET A 87 -3.17 10.98 -19.54
N TYR A 88 -1.88 11.26 -19.76
CA TYR A 88 -0.95 11.52 -18.67
C TYR A 88 -1.31 12.77 -17.86
N ILE A 89 -1.75 13.84 -18.51
CA ILE A 89 -2.23 15.06 -17.83
C ILE A 89 -3.44 14.73 -16.94
N THR A 90 -4.40 13.96 -17.44
CA THR A 90 -5.57 13.53 -16.65
C THR A 90 -5.15 12.73 -15.42
N VAL A 91 -4.22 11.77 -15.57
CA VAL A 91 -3.69 10.98 -14.45
C VAL A 91 -2.97 11.86 -13.43
N ILE A 92 -2.22 12.88 -13.88
CA ILE A 92 -1.58 13.86 -12.98
C ILE A 92 -2.62 14.63 -12.17
N ILE A 93 -3.66 15.15 -12.82
CA ILE A 93 -4.74 15.90 -12.15
C ILE A 93 -5.42 15.01 -11.11
N ILE A 94 -5.87 13.81 -11.50
CA ILE A 94 -6.52 12.87 -10.57
C ILE A 94 -5.58 12.51 -9.42
N SER A 95 -4.29 12.30 -9.69
CA SER A 95 -3.32 11.95 -8.65
C SER A 95 -3.04 13.10 -7.68
N LEU A 96 -3.07 14.36 -8.14
CA LEU A 96 -2.88 15.54 -7.28
C LEU A 96 -4.11 15.84 -6.42
N PHE A 97 -5.30 15.70 -6.98
CA PHE A 97 -6.57 16.00 -6.31
C PHE A 97 -7.25 14.76 -5.72
N SER A 98 -6.59 13.60 -5.70
CA SER A 98 -7.22 12.32 -5.30
C SER A 98 -7.75 12.37 -3.86
N ASN A 99 -7.06 13.04 -2.94
CA ASN A 99 -7.55 13.22 -1.56
C ASN A 99 -8.80 14.11 -1.51
N ASP A 100 -8.85 15.19 -2.28
CA ASP A 100 -10.00 16.10 -2.33
C ASP A 100 -11.21 15.42 -2.99
N ILE A 101 -10.98 14.63 -4.04
CA ILE A 101 -12.01 13.82 -4.71
C ILE A 101 -12.53 12.75 -3.74
N ALA A 102 -11.65 12.05 -3.02
CA ALA A 102 -12.04 11.03 -2.05
C ALA A 102 -12.83 11.63 -0.88
N SER A 103 -12.43 12.80 -0.38
CA SER A 103 -13.17 13.55 0.63
C SER A 103 -14.55 13.95 0.11
N PHE A 104 -14.60 14.55 -1.08
CA PHE A 104 -15.86 14.96 -1.71
C PHE A 104 -16.83 13.79 -1.89
N VAL A 105 -16.36 12.63 -2.34
CA VAL A 105 -17.20 11.43 -2.52
C VAL A 105 -17.69 10.89 -1.17
N ASN A 106 -16.85 10.88 -0.14
CA ASN A 106 -17.25 10.45 1.20
C ASN A 106 -18.26 11.40 1.85
N ASP A 107 -18.20 12.70 1.56
CA ASP A 107 -19.16 13.69 2.07
C ASP A 107 -20.49 13.65 1.30
N PHE A 108 -20.52 13.05 0.10
CA PHE A 108 -21.70 12.99 -0.77
C PHE A 108 -22.57 11.74 -0.55
N ILE A 109 -22.00 10.65 -0.05
CA ILE A 109 -22.67 9.35 0.23
C ILE A 109 -23.10 9.31 1.70
#